data_AF-A0A9E4BDD1-F1
#
_entry.id   AF-A0A9E4BDD1-F1
#
_cell.length_a   1.000
_cell.length_b   1.000
_cell.length_c   1.000
_cell.angle_alpha   90.00
_cell.angle_beta   90.00
_cell.angle_gamma   90.00
#
_symmetry.space_group_name_H-M   'P 1'
#
loop_
_entity.id
_entity.type
_entity.pdbx_description
1 polymer ?
#
loop_
_entity_poly.entity_id
_entity_poly.type
_entity_poly.pdbx_seq_one_letter_code
_entity_poly.pdbx_strand_id
1 'polypeptide(L)' 'FKANRVTVFSDSELVVRQMNGTYKVKSGGLLPLYQTAQTQSRTFDGFQIKHVRREKNKEADRLANLGIAEKDSADTSEK' A
#
# COMPACT_ATOMS: atom_id res chain seq x y z
N PHE A 1 18.22 12.31 2.78
CA PHE A 1 16.91 12.89 3.14
C PHE A 1 16.12 11.84 3.93
N LYS A 2 15.86 12.06 5.23
CA LYS A 2 14.95 11.21 6.00
C LYS A 2 13.66 12.00 6.20
N ALA A 3 12.54 11.46 5.75
CA ALA A 3 11.24 12.06 6.09
C ALA A 3 10.97 11.75 7.56
N ASN A 4 10.68 12.76 8.38
CA ASN A 4 10.38 12.54 9.80
C ASN A 4 8.90 12.23 10.02
N ARG A 5 8.00 12.75 9.16
CA ARG A 5 6.56 12.52 9.23
C ARG A 5 6.00 12.20 7.86
N VAL A 6 5.16 11.17 7.77
CA VAL A 6 4.57 10.68 6.53
C VAL A 6 3.05 10.57 6.68
N THR A 7 2.34 11.04 5.67
CA THR A 7 0.90 10.79 5.50
C THR A 7 0.68 10.02 4.21
N VAL A 8 0.10 8.83 4.31
CA VAL A 8 -0.26 7.96 3.19
C VAL A 8 -1.73 8.16 2.84
N PHE A 9 -2.02 8.33 1.55
CA PHE A 9 -3.38 8.36 1.02
C PHE A 9 -3.63 7.08 0.22
N SER A 10 -4.73 6.39 0.48
CA SER A 10 -5.09 5.16 -0.22
C SER A 10 -6.59 5.13 -0.52
N ASP A 11 -6.95 4.61 -1.69
CA ASP A 11 -8.32 4.31 -2.07
C ASP A 11 -8.81 2.95 -1.58
N SER A 12 -7.94 2.14 -0.95
CA SER A 12 -8.33 0.89 -0.30
C SER A 12 -8.73 1.12 1.15
N GLU A 13 -10.04 1.24 1.38
CA GLU A 13 -10.58 1.41 2.74
C GLU A 13 -10.19 0.24 3.67
N LEU A 14 -10.14 -0.98 3.14
CA LEU A 14 -9.70 -2.17 3.89
C LEU A 14 -8.28 -2.00 4.42
N VAL A 15 -7.33 -1.60 3.56
CA VAL A 15 -5.92 -1.40 3.94
C VAL A 15 -5.80 -0.28 4.97
N VAL A 16 -6.51 0.84 4.77
CA VAL A 16 -6.54 1.96 5.73
C VAL A 16 -7.03 1.49 7.10
N ARG A 17 -8.15 0.75 7.15
CA ARG A 17 -8.73 0.23 8.41
C ARG A 17 -7.82 -0.82 9.07
N GLN A 18 -7.11 -1.64 8.30
CA GLN A 18 -6.14 -2.60 8.84
C GLN A 18 -4.92 -1.90 9.43
N MET A 19 -4.32 -0.95 8.70
CA MET A 19 -3.15 -0.19 9.17
C MET A 19 -3.45 0.71 10.37
N ASN A 20 -4.69 1.20 10.50
CA ASN A 20 -5.16 1.92 11.69
C ASN A 20 -5.56 0.98 12.85
N GLY A 21 -5.41 -0.34 12.70
CA GLY A 21 -5.74 -1.32 13.74
C GLY A 21 -7.24 -1.53 13.97
N THR A 22 -8.11 -0.90 13.18
CA THR A 22 -9.56 -1.09 13.26
C THR A 22 -9.93 -2.52 12.84
N TYR A 23 -9.28 -3.05 11.79
CA TYR A 23 -9.55 -4.38 11.24
C TYR A 23 -8.36 -5.33 11.40
N LYS A 24 -8.64 -6.58 11.79
CA LYS A 24 -7.63 -7.64 11.84
C LYS A 24 -7.34 -8.18 10.43
N VAL A 25 -6.08 -8.39 10.12
CA VAL A 25 -5.65 -9.13 8.91
C VAL A 25 -5.79 -10.62 9.18
N LYS A 26 -6.65 -11.29 8.40
CA LYS A 26 -6.92 -12.74 8.54
C LYS A 26 -6.29 -13.59 7.44
N SER A 27 -5.95 -12.99 6.29
CA SER A 27 -5.36 -13.72 5.17
C SER A 27 -3.89 -14.05 5.46
N GLY A 28 -3.54 -15.33 5.39
CA GLY A 28 -2.17 -15.80 5.68
C GLY A 28 -1.11 -15.19 4.75
N GLY A 29 -1.43 -15.00 3.47
CA GLY A 29 -0.53 -14.36 2.52
C GLY A 29 -0.39 -12.84 2.72
N LEU A 30 -1.40 -12.20 3.32
CA LEU A 30 -1.41 -10.75 3.52
C LEU A 30 -0.78 -10.33 4.85
N LEU A 31 -0.76 -11.23 5.83
CA LEU A 31 -0.15 -11.01 7.14
C LEU A 31 1.33 -10.57 7.10
N PRO A 32 2.23 -11.22 6.33
CA PRO A 32 3.63 -10.78 6.26
C PRO A 32 3.75 -9.38 5.66
N LEU A 33 2.97 -9.07 4.61
CA LEU A 33 2.97 -7.73 3.99
C LEU A 33 2.50 -6.64 4.97
N TYR A 34 1.45 -6.94 5.73
CA TYR A 34 0.97 -6.05 6.78
C TYR A 34 2.03 -5.82 7.87
N GLN A 35 2.73 -6.87 8.31
CA GLN A 35 3.80 -6.75 9.32
C GLN A 35 4.97 -5.90 8.81
N THR A 36 5.39 -6.09 7.55
CA THR A 36 6.41 -5.26 6.92
C THR A 36 5.98 -3.80 6.86
N ALA A 37 4.77 -3.52 6.39
CA ALA A 37 4.23 -2.17 6.31
C ALA A 37 4.14 -1.49 7.68
N GLN A 38 3.68 -2.22 8.71
CA GLN A 38 3.66 -1.73 10.10
C GLN A 38 5.06 -1.46 10.67
N THR A 39 6.03 -2.30 10.34
CA THR A 39 7.40 -2.13 10.83
C THR A 39 8.02 -0.88 10.21
N GLN A 40 7.85 -0.70 8.90
CA GLN A 40 8.32 0.49 8.19
C GLN A 40 7.62 1.77 8.68
N SER A 41 6.31 1.72 8.93
CA SER A 41 5.58 2.90 9.41
C SER A 41 6.09 3.41 10.76
N ARG A 42 6.59 2.52 11.63
CA ARG A 42 7.18 2.87 12.93
C ARG A 42 8.58 3.48 12.85
N THR A 43 9.21 3.48 11.68
CA THR A 43 10.53 4.12 11.49
C THR A 43 10.46 5.64 11.35
N PHE A 44 9.25 6.18 11.16
CA PHE A 44 8.95 7.60 11.09
C PHE A 44 8.54 8.13 12.48
N ASP A 45 8.90 9.38 12.79
CA ASP A 45 8.48 10.05 14.03
C ASP A 45 6.96 10.29 14.06
N GLY A 46 6.32 10.32 12.88
CA GLY A 46 4.87 10.35 12.77
C GLY A 46 4.37 9.71 11.48
N PHE A 47 3.41 8.81 11.61
CA PHE A 47 2.76 8.13 10.49
C PHE A 47 1.24 8.29 10.56
N GLN A 48 0.62 8.62 9.43
CA GLN A 48 -0.83 8.61 9.27
C GLN A 48 -1.20 7.95 7.95
N ILE A 49 -2.33 7.24 7.93
CA ILE A 49 -2.92 6.71 6.70
C ILE A 49 -4.39 7.11 6.62
N LYS A 50 -4.80 7.68 5.48
CA LYS A 50 -6.14 8.20 5.25
C LYS A 50 -6.75 7.62 3.99
N HIS A 51 -8.03 7.31 4.08
CA HIS A 51 -8.79 6.92 2.91
C HIS A 51 -9.11 8.15 2.05
N VAL A 52 -8.95 8.02 0.74
CA VAL A 52 -9.38 9.00 -0.25
C VAL A 52 -10.21 8.30 -1.32
N ARG A 53 -11.14 9.03 -1.94
CA ARG A 53 -11.88 8.49 -3.09
C ARG A 53 -10.92 8.17 -4.24
N ARG A 54 -11.25 7.14 -5.03
CA ARG A 54 -10.45 6.69 -6.17
C ARG A 54 -10.17 7.80 -7.18
N GLU A 55 -11.11 8.74 -7.37
CA GLU A 55 -10.87 9.90 -8.26
C GLU A 55 -9.71 10.80 -7.80
N LYS A 56 -9.35 10.76 -6.52
CA LYS A 56 -8.24 11.51 -5.92
C LYS A 56 -6.94 10.71 -5.85
N ASN A 57 -6.96 9.42 -6.20
CA ASN A 57 -5.80 8.53 -6.17
C ASN A 57 -5.34 8.09 -7.59
N LYS A 58 -5.72 8.86 -8.62
CA LYS A 58 -5.54 8.49 -10.04
C LYS A 58 -4.10 8.18 -10.42
N GLU A 59 -3.13 8.96 -9.91
CA GLU A 59 -1.73 8.74 -10.28
C GLU A 59 -1.17 7.45 -9.66
N ALA A 60 -1.51 7.17 -8.40
CA ALA A 60 -1.10 5.91 -7.78
C ALA A 60 -1.76 4.71 -8.46
N ASP A 61 -3.03 4.83 -8.86
CA ASP A 61 -3.72 3.79 -9.63
C ASP A 61 -3.09 3.57 -11.01
N ARG A 62 -2.73 4.65 -11.71
CA ARG A 62 -2.03 4.58 -12.98
C ARG A 62 -0.70 3.84 -12.85
N LEU A 63 0.11 4.20 -11.85
CA LEU A 63 1.40 3.56 -11.60
C LEU A 63 1.25 2.08 -11.19
N ALA A 64 0.24 1.75 -10.37
CA ALA A 64 -0.05 0.37 -10.00
C ALA A 64 -0.42 -0.49 -11.22
N ASN A 65 -1.27 0.03 -12.10
CA ASN A 65 -1.67 -0.66 -13.34
C ASN A 65 -0.49 -0.81 -14.31
N LEU A 66 0.39 0.19 -14.40
CA LEU A 66 1.63 0.08 -15.19
C LEU A 66 2.51 -1.06 -14.67
N GLY A 67 2.70 -1.18 -13.36
CA GLY A 67 3.50 -2.26 -12.78
C GLY A 67 2.92 -3.66 -13.02
N ILE A 68 1.59 -3.79 -13.10
CA ILE A 68 0.94 -5.05 -13.48
C ILE A 68 1.23 -5.36 -14.96
N ALA A 69 1.04 -4.38 -15.85
CA ALA A 69 1.27 -4.55 -17.28
C ALA A 69 2.74 -4.90 -17.61
N GLU A 70 3.70 -4.28 -16.92
CA GLU A 70 5.12 -4.62 -17.06
C GLU A 70 5.38 -6.07 -16.65
N LYS A 71 4.79 -6.53 -15.55
CA LYS A 71 4.94 -7.91 -15.07
C LYS A 71 4.35 -8.92 -16.06
N ASP A 72 3.16 -8.65 -16.60
CA ASP A 72 2.50 -9.52 -17.57
C ASP A 72 3.29 -9.64 -18.88
N SER A 73 3.96 -8.54 -19.29
CA SER A 73 4.84 -8.55 -20.47
C SER A 73 6.13 -9.34 -20.25
N ALA A 74 6.68 -9.34 -19.03
CA ALA A 74 7.89 -10.09 -18.68
C ALA A 74 7.61 -11.61 -18.56
N ASP A 75 6.45 -12.01 -18.04
CA ASP A 75 6.04 -13.42 -17.95
C ASP A 75 5.74 -14.05 -19.33
N THR A 76 5.51 -13.24 -20.37
CA THR A 76 5.25 -13.73 -21.75
C THR A 76 6.54 -14.05 -22.51
N SER A 77 7.70 -13.54 -22.07
CA SER A 77 9.00 -13.76 -22.72
C SER A 77 9.79 -14.99 -22.24
N GLU A 78 9.27 -15.76 -21.27
CA GLU A 78 9.90 -16.98 -20.74
C GLU A 78 9.16 -18.29 -21.11
N LYS A 79 8.26 -18.26 -22.12
CA LYS A 79 7.64 -19.47 -22.69
C LYS A 79 8.11 -19.80 -24.09
#